data_AF-A0A7G1KD08-F1
#
_entry.id   AF-A0A7G1KD08-F1
#
_cell.length_a   1.000
_cell.length_b   1.000
_cell.length_c   1.000
_cell.angle_alpha   90.00
_cell.angle_beta   90.00
_cell.angle_gamma   90.00
#
_symmetry.space_group_name_H-M   'P 1'
#
loop_
_entity.id
_entity.type
_entity.pdbx_description
1 polymer ?
#
loop_
_entity_poly.entity_id
_entity_poly.type
_entity_poly.pdbx_seq_one_letter_code
_entity_poly.pdbx_strand_id
1 'polypeptide(L)'
;MRTAISAFCVLAAAITLSGCSGDESADSKPVAVSSAASAASETPASAAGTPANLTVHAWTGNEHFPVPGVGVRFTSCADDSEVGTATTGRDGNAGHTVTAAGCYRATVTSAPSGCQADEAASGTADVKLDEPVTLEFLIHCA
;
A
#
# COMPACT_ATOMS: atom_id res chain seq x y z
N MET A 1 -8.68 31.10 11.12
CA MET A 1 -8.18 30.94 12.50
C MET A 1 -7.08 29.87 12.43
N ARG A 2 -5.87 30.22 11.98
CA ARG A 2 -4.66 30.54 12.79
C ARG A 2 -4.46 29.67 14.05
N THR A 3 -3.46 28.79 13.92
CA THR A 3 -2.38 28.42 14.88
C THR A 3 -2.67 27.52 16.08
N ALA A 4 -1.97 26.36 16.10
CA ALA A 4 -1.14 25.84 17.21
C ALA A 4 -0.42 24.55 16.71
N ILE A 5 0.78 24.60 16.14
CA ILE A 5 2.09 24.46 16.82
C ILE A 5 2.02 23.82 18.21
N SER A 6 2.45 22.56 18.32
CA SER A 6 3.11 22.05 19.51
C SER A 6 4.17 21.04 19.10
N ALA A 7 5.42 21.50 19.21
CA ALA A 7 6.63 20.70 19.21
C ALA A 7 6.68 19.86 20.48
N PHE A 8 7.05 18.58 20.41
CA PHE A 8 7.62 17.88 21.56
C PHE A 8 8.60 16.77 21.12
N CYS A 9 9.86 17.03 21.50
CA CYS A 9 10.90 16.11 21.96
C CYS A 9 11.25 14.84 21.15
N VAL A 10 12.40 14.99 20.48
CA VAL A 10 13.54 14.05 20.37
C VAL A 10 13.55 12.91 21.41
N LEU A 11 13.64 11.68 20.94
CA LEU A 11 14.38 10.62 21.63
C LEU A 11 15.15 9.78 20.61
N ALA A 12 16.48 9.82 20.72
CA ALA A 12 17.41 8.95 20.04
C ALA A 12 17.39 7.55 20.68
N ALA A 13 17.37 6.50 19.87
CA ALA A 13 17.81 5.17 20.30
C ALA A 13 18.45 4.45 19.10
N ALA A 14 19.79 4.45 19.10
CA ALA A 14 20.58 3.53 18.31
C ALA A 14 20.54 2.16 18.99
N ILE A 15 20.19 1.11 18.25
CA ILE A 15 20.47 -0.26 18.64
C ILE A 15 21.02 -0.99 17.42
N THR A 16 22.35 -1.10 17.41
CA THR A 16 23.10 -2.04 16.58
C THR A 16 22.83 -3.46 17.06
N LEU A 17 22.38 -4.34 16.18
CA LEU A 17 22.38 -5.79 16.41
C LEU A 17 23.09 -6.50 15.27
N SER A 18 24.12 -7.21 15.68
CA SER A 18 25.06 -8.01 14.92
C SER A 18 24.45 -9.34 14.45
N GLY A 19 24.84 -9.75 13.24
CA GLY A 19 25.34 -11.11 12.99
C GLY A 19 24.35 -12.19 12.55
N CYS A 20 24.61 -12.76 11.37
CA CYS A 20 24.78 -14.20 11.06
C CYS A 20 24.74 -14.32 9.53
N SER A 21 25.88 -14.30 8.82
CA SER A 21 26.73 -15.47 8.51
C SER A 21 25.96 -16.62 7.88
N GLY A 22 25.90 -16.61 6.55
CA GLY A 22 25.59 -17.75 5.69
C GLY A 22 26.68 -17.83 4.62
N ASP A 23 27.54 -18.81 4.81
CA ASP A 23 28.70 -19.19 4.00
C ASP A 23 28.22 -19.90 2.73
N GLU A 24 28.60 -19.43 1.54
CA GLU A 24 28.61 -20.28 0.36
C GLU A 24 29.76 -19.87 -0.56
N SER A 25 30.89 -20.55 -0.36
CA SER A 25 32.07 -20.49 -1.21
C SER A 25 31.90 -21.44 -2.40
N ALA A 26 31.86 -20.91 -3.61
CA ALA A 26 32.16 -21.68 -4.82
C ALA A 26 33.03 -20.86 -5.78
N ASP A 27 34.27 -21.33 -5.83
CA ASP A 27 35.38 -21.03 -6.73
C ASP A 27 34.98 -20.88 -8.20
N SER A 28 35.37 -19.77 -8.83
CA SER A 28 35.76 -19.71 -10.25
C SER A 28 36.45 -18.39 -10.62
N LYS A 29 37.78 -18.44 -10.63
CA LYS A 29 38.75 -17.81 -11.56
C LYS A 29 38.49 -16.38 -12.12
N PRO A 30 39.44 -15.42 -11.96
CA PRO A 30 39.33 -14.10 -12.54
C PRO A 30 39.80 -14.10 -14.01
N VAL A 31 38.95 -13.61 -14.91
CA VAL A 31 39.37 -13.18 -16.26
C VAL A 31 39.11 -11.69 -16.35
N ALA A 32 40.21 -10.93 -16.41
CA ALA A 32 40.20 -9.52 -16.73
C ALA A 32 39.83 -9.35 -18.21
N VAL A 33 38.76 -8.60 -18.49
CA VAL A 33 38.55 -7.94 -19.79
C VAL A 33 38.07 -6.51 -19.52
N SER A 34 38.98 -5.59 -19.85
CA SER A 34 38.82 -4.30 -20.49
C SER A 34 37.56 -3.47 -20.25
N SER A 35 37.85 -2.26 -19.76
CA SER A 35 37.07 -1.04 -19.86
C SER A 35 36.36 -0.86 -21.21
N ALA A 36 35.07 -0.58 -21.13
CA ALA A 36 34.37 0.24 -22.12
C ALA A 36 33.45 1.20 -21.35
N ALA A 37 33.80 2.48 -21.44
CA ALA A 37 32.92 3.57 -21.07
C ALA A 37 31.65 3.47 -21.93
N SER A 38 30.52 3.20 -21.29
CA SER A 38 29.22 3.38 -21.90
C SER A 38 28.57 4.56 -21.22
N ALA A 39 28.45 5.65 -21.97
CA ALA A 39 27.59 6.77 -21.65
C ALA A 39 26.19 6.22 -21.35
N ALA A 40 25.85 6.10 -20.06
CA ALA A 40 24.48 5.92 -19.67
C ALA A 40 23.82 7.28 -19.89
N SER A 41 23.10 7.35 -21.01
CA SER A 41 22.14 8.41 -21.27
C SER A 41 21.37 8.67 -19.99
N GLU A 42 21.44 9.91 -19.51
CA GLU A 42 20.55 10.42 -18.48
C GLU A 42 19.13 10.23 -19.03
N THR A 43 18.52 9.12 -18.64
CA THR A 43 17.09 8.91 -18.84
C THR A 43 16.45 10.08 -18.11
N PRO A 44 15.61 10.89 -18.78
CA PRO A 44 14.93 11.96 -18.08
C PRO A 44 14.24 11.30 -16.90
N ALA A 45 14.60 11.74 -15.70
CA ALA A 45 13.93 11.37 -14.48
C ALA A 45 12.47 11.76 -14.70
N SER A 46 11.69 10.79 -15.19
CA SER A 46 10.26 10.92 -15.38
C SER A 46 9.79 11.36 -14.02
N ALA A 47 9.14 12.52 -13.98
CA ALA A 47 8.54 13.05 -12.77
C ALA A 47 7.49 12.04 -12.31
N ALA A 48 7.94 11.00 -11.63
CA ALA A 48 7.13 10.10 -10.86
C ALA A 48 6.66 10.97 -9.71
N GLY A 49 5.46 11.55 -9.87
CA GLY A 49 4.78 12.18 -8.75
C GLY A 49 4.73 11.19 -7.59
N THR A 50 4.75 11.69 -6.36
CA THR A 50 4.73 10.83 -5.18
C THR A 50 3.57 9.86 -5.29
N PRO A 51 3.81 8.54 -5.15
CA PRO A 51 2.72 7.58 -5.22
C PRO A 51 1.68 7.86 -4.14
N ALA A 52 0.41 7.64 -4.46
CA ALA A 52 -0.69 7.78 -3.51
C ALA A 52 -1.05 6.42 -2.90
N ASN A 53 -1.60 6.45 -1.68
CA ASN A 53 -2.07 5.25 -1.01
C ASN A 53 -3.60 5.22 -1.03
N LEU A 54 -4.17 4.22 -1.69
CA LEU A 54 -5.59 3.91 -1.64
C LEU A 54 -5.80 2.88 -0.53
N THR A 55 -6.42 3.32 0.55
CA THR A 55 -6.70 2.49 1.74
C THR A 55 -8.17 2.15 1.80
N VAL A 56 -8.46 0.98 2.36
CA VAL A 56 -9.80 0.54 2.72
C VAL A 56 -9.84 0.22 4.20
N HIS A 57 -10.90 0.65 4.87
CA HIS A 57 -11.16 0.37 6.26
C HIS A 57 -12.46 -0.43 6.37
N ALA A 58 -12.35 -1.70 6.78
CA ALA A 58 -13.49 -2.57 6.99
C ALA A 58 -13.83 -2.65 8.48
N TRP A 59 -15.10 -2.42 8.82
CA TRP A 59 -15.59 -2.45 10.19
C TRP A 59 -16.98 -3.09 10.31
N THR A 60 -17.39 -3.42 11.53
CA THR A 60 -18.69 -4.02 11.86
C THR A 60 -19.33 -3.34 13.07
N GLY A 61 -20.66 -3.42 13.15
CA GLY A 61 -21.46 -2.85 14.24
C GLY A 61 -21.39 -1.32 14.33
N ASN A 62 -22.24 -0.72 15.14
CA ASN A 62 -22.30 0.74 15.28
C ASN A 62 -21.05 1.33 15.96
N GLU A 63 -20.32 0.52 16.72
CA GLU A 63 -19.09 0.92 17.41
C GLU A 63 -17.85 0.90 16.49
N HIS A 64 -18.00 0.53 15.22
CA HIS A 64 -16.93 0.45 14.21
C HIS A 64 -15.76 -0.47 14.64
N PHE A 65 -16.09 -1.69 15.03
CA PHE A 65 -15.06 -2.68 15.34
C PHE A 65 -14.34 -3.12 14.05
N PRO A 66 -13.00 -3.13 14.01
CA PRO A 66 -12.26 -3.47 12.79
C PRO A 66 -12.44 -4.94 12.41
N VAL A 67 -12.55 -5.22 11.11
CA VAL A 67 -12.75 -6.57 10.58
C VAL A 67 -11.53 -7.00 9.76
N PRO A 68 -10.70 -7.93 10.28
CA PRO A 68 -9.59 -8.53 9.52
C PRO A 68 -10.07 -9.56 8.50
N GLY A 69 -9.23 -9.85 7.51
CA GLY A 69 -9.46 -10.94 6.57
C GLY A 69 -10.47 -10.65 5.46
N VAL A 70 -10.87 -9.38 5.27
CA VAL A 70 -11.74 -8.96 4.17
C VAL A 70 -10.88 -8.83 2.92
N GLY A 71 -11.23 -9.58 1.88
CA GLY A 71 -10.57 -9.51 0.58
C GLY A 71 -11.12 -8.36 -0.24
N VAL A 72 -10.24 -7.56 -0.82
CA VAL A 72 -10.59 -6.38 -1.62
C VAL A 72 -9.83 -6.38 -2.93
N ARG A 73 -10.53 -6.09 -4.03
CA ARG A 73 -9.95 -5.84 -5.35
C ARG A 73 -10.02 -4.36 -5.68
N PHE A 74 -8.94 -3.82 -6.22
CA PHE A 74 -8.85 -2.46 -6.71
C PHE A 74 -8.83 -2.45 -8.24
N THR A 75 -9.66 -1.59 -8.83
CA THR A 75 -9.79 -1.44 -10.29
C THR A 75 -9.77 0.03 -10.68
N SER A 76 -9.22 0.35 -11.85
CA SER A 76 -9.36 1.69 -12.45
C SER A 76 -10.79 1.90 -12.92
N CYS A 77 -11.38 3.07 -12.69
CA CYS A 77 -12.72 3.40 -13.22
C CYS A 77 -12.68 3.68 -14.74
N ALA A 78 -11.52 3.98 -15.31
CA ALA A 78 -11.41 4.37 -16.72
C ALA A 78 -11.62 3.17 -17.66
N ASP A 79 -11.06 2.01 -17.29
CA ASP A 79 -10.97 0.84 -18.16
C ASP A 79 -11.34 -0.47 -17.43
N ASP A 80 -11.88 -0.38 -16.21
CA ASP A 80 -12.20 -1.51 -15.32
C ASP A 80 -11.04 -2.48 -15.06
N SER A 81 -9.81 -2.06 -15.37
CA SER A 81 -8.60 -2.88 -15.23
C SER A 81 -8.23 -3.05 -13.76
N GLU A 82 -7.92 -4.29 -13.36
CA GLU A 82 -7.43 -4.59 -12.01
C GLU A 82 -6.03 -3.99 -11.83
N VAL A 83 -5.87 -3.20 -10.77
CA VAL A 83 -4.57 -2.63 -10.39
C VAL A 83 -3.94 -3.39 -9.23
N GLY A 84 -4.76 -4.09 -8.44
CA GLY A 84 -4.29 -5.02 -7.44
C GLY A 84 -5.38 -5.55 -6.53
N THR A 85 -4.95 -6.35 -5.55
CA THR A 85 -5.80 -6.88 -4.48
C THR A 85 -5.11 -6.70 -3.13
N ALA A 86 -5.88 -6.64 -2.06
CA ALA A 86 -5.39 -6.62 -0.70
C ALA A 86 -6.35 -7.34 0.25
N THR A 87 -5.88 -7.61 1.47
CA THR A 87 -6.69 -8.19 2.53
C THR A 87 -6.52 -7.38 3.81
N THR A 88 -7.62 -7.10 4.51
CA THR A 88 -7.57 -6.26 5.71
C THR A 88 -6.80 -6.93 6.85
N GLY A 89 -5.97 -6.13 7.53
CA GLY A 89 -5.21 -6.52 8.71
C GLY A 89 -6.05 -6.51 9.99
N ARG A 90 -5.40 -6.74 11.13
CA ARG A 90 -6.04 -6.75 12.47
C ARG A 90 -6.70 -5.43 12.86
N ASP A 91 -6.21 -4.34 12.27
CA ASP A 91 -6.71 -2.98 12.40
C ASP A 91 -7.86 -2.67 11.41
N GLY A 92 -8.30 -3.65 10.61
CA GLY A 92 -9.37 -3.48 9.63
C GLY A 92 -8.93 -2.79 8.34
N ASN A 93 -7.65 -2.43 8.21
CA ASN A 93 -7.15 -1.70 7.05
C ASN A 93 -6.48 -2.60 6.01
N ALA A 94 -6.67 -2.29 4.74
CA ALA A 94 -5.85 -2.79 3.65
C ALA A 94 -5.46 -1.63 2.72
N GLY A 95 -4.25 -1.63 2.17
CA GLY A 95 -3.76 -0.56 1.32
C GLY A 95 -3.27 -1.08 -0.02
N HIS A 96 -3.39 -0.24 -1.05
CA HIS A 96 -2.75 -0.43 -2.33
C HIS A 96 -2.17 0.89 -2.82
N THR A 97 -0.93 0.85 -3.30
CA THR A 97 -0.22 2.04 -3.76
C THR A 97 -0.43 2.22 -5.26
N VAL A 98 -0.84 3.41 -5.67
CA VAL A 98 -1.05 3.77 -7.08
C VAL A 98 -0.09 4.88 -7.50
N THR A 99 0.39 4.81 -8.74
CA THR A 99 1.37 5.76 -9.30
C THR A 99 0.75 6.77 -10.27
N ALA A 100 -0.54 6.63 -10.57
CA ALA A 100 -1.29 7.54 -11.42
C ALA A 100 -2.48 8.11 -10.66
N ALA A 101 -2.69 9.42 -10.78
CA ALA A 101 -3.92 10.05 -10.33
C ALA A 101 -5.11 9.58 -11.19
N GLY A 102 -6.30 9.56 -10.63
CA GLY A 102 -7.53 9.20 -11.33
C GLY A 102 -8.56 8.51 -10.44
N CYS A 103 -9.66 8.09 -11.05
CA CYS A 103 -10.71 7.37 -10.36
C CYS A 103 -10.35 5.90 -10.20
N TYR A 104 -10.42 5.41 -8.96
CA TYR A 104 -10.29 4.01 -8.61
C TYR A 104 -11.52 3.52 -7.87
N ARG A 105 -11.77 2.22 -8.00
CA ARG A 105 -12.86 1.51 -7.33
C ARG A 105 -12.28 0.37 -6.51
N ALA A 106 -12.63 0.33 -5.23
CA ALA A 106 -12.41 -0.82 -4.37
C ALA A 106 -13.69 -1.66 -4.30
N THR A 107 -13.57 -2.97 -4.43
CA THR A 107 -14.69 -3.92 -4.36
C THR A 107 -14.33 -5.02 -3.38
N VAL A 108 -15.18 -5.26 -2.38
CA VAL A 108 -15.03 -6.40 -1.48
C VAL A 108 -15.32 -7.68 -2.26
N THR A 109 -14.35 -8.60 -2.26
CA THR A 109 -14.42 -9.87 -3.01
C THR A 109 -14.66 -11.06 -2.10
N SER A 110 -14.33 -10.96 -0.82
CA SER A 110 -14.58 -12.01 0.16
C SER A 110 -14.68 -11.44 1.58
N ALA A 111 -15.51 -12.06 2.41
CA ALA A 111 -15.61 -11.79 3.84
C ALA A 111 -15.13 -13.01 4.65
N PRO A 112 -14.60 -12.82 5.87
CA PRO A 112 -14.24 -13.91 6.76
C PRO A 112 -15.47 -14.73 7.20
N SER A 113 -15.23 -15.92 7.75
CA SER A 113 -16.30 -16.81 8.21
C SER A 113 -17.19 -16.15 9.26
N GLY A 114 -18.51 -16.25 9.10
CA GLY A 114 -19.49 -15.61 9.99
C GLY A 114 -19.77 -14.15 9.66
N CYS A 115 -19.16 -13.60 8.62
CA CYS A 115 -19.38 -12.25 8.15
C CYS A 115 -19.93 -12.23 6.72
N GLN A 116 -20.63 -11.15 6.36
CA GLN A 116 -21.13 -10.86 5.03
C GLN A 116 -20.90 -9.38 4.71
N ALA A 117 -20.41 -9.12 3.50
CA ALA A 117 -20.35 -7.76 2.98
C ALA A 117 -21.75 -7.31 2.54
N ASP A 118 -22.00 -6.00 2.58
CA ASP A 118 -23.22 -5.42 2.02
C ASP A 118 -23.32 -5.67 0.50
N GLU A 119 -24.53 -5.73 -0.07
CA GLU A 119 -24.70 -5.93 -1.53
C GLU A 119 -24.05 -4.80 -2.34
N ALA A 120 -23.88 -3.63 -1.72
CA ALA A 120 -23.21 -2.46 -2.28
C ALA A 120 -21.75 -2.31 -1.80
N ALA A 121 -21.06 -3.37 -1.39
CA ALA A 121 -19.67 -3.32 -0.88
C ALA A 121 -18.62 -3.03 -1.97
N SER A 122 -18.81 -1.92 -2.69
CA SER A 122 -17.85 -1.29 -3.56
C SER A 122 -17.91 0.23 -3.38
N GLY A 123 -16.75 0.87 -3.39
CA GLY A 123 -16.62 2.32 -3.24
C GLY A 123 -15.69 2.86 -4.32
N THR A 124 -15.98 4.07 -4.80
CA THR A 124 -15.14 4.78 -5.76
C THR A 124 -14.52 6.00 -5.10
N ALA A 125 -13.29 6.31 -5.51
CA ALA A 125 -12.57 7.47 -5.02
C ALA A 125 -11.73 8.09 -6.13
N ASP A 126 -11.68 9.41 -6.16
CA ASP A 126 -10.75 10.16 -7.01
C ASP A 126 -9.43 10.34 -6.25
N VAL A 127 -8.38 9.68 -6.73
CA VAL A 127 -7.06 9.68 -6.10
C VAL A 127 -6.20 10.75 -6.72
N LYS A 128 -5.68 11.64 -5.87
CA LYS A 128 -4.60 12.57 -6.22
C LYS A 128 -3.27 12.02 -5.71
N LEU A 129 -2.21 12.24 -6.48
CA LEU A 129 -0.86 11.93 -6.03
C LEU A 129 -0.54 12.71 -4.75
N ASP A 130 0.24 12.10 -3.85
CA ASP A 130 0.59 12.65 -2.52
C ASP A 130 -0.59 12.77 -1.52
N GLU A 131 -1.82 12.38 -1.88
CA GLU A 131 -3.00 12.44 -1.02
C GLU A 131 -3.52 11.03 -0.72
N PRO A 132 -3.44 10.53 0.54
CA PRO A 132 -4.01 9.24 0.87
C PRO A 132 -5.53 9.31 0.88
N VAL A 133 -6.18 8.28 0.36
CA VAL A 133 -7.64 8.19 0.27
C VAL A 133 -8.10 6.92 0.97
N THR A 134 -9.11 7.04 1.84
CA THR A 134 -9.68 5.90 2.55
C THR A 134 -11.13 5.68 2.13
N LEU A 135 -11.46 4.44 1.77
CA LEU A 135 -12.82 3.97 1.51
C LEU A 135 -13.28 3.09 2.67
N GLU A 136 -14.46 3.35 3.19
CA GLU A 136 -15.00 2.61 4.34
C GLU A 136 -16.02 1.57 3.89
N PHE A 137 -15.96 0.38 4.49
CA PHE A 137 -16.85 -0.73 4.21
C PHE A 137 -17.43 -1.31 5.50
N LEU A 138 -18.76 -1.30 5.60
CA LEU A 138 -19.47 -2.03 6.65
C LEU A 138 -19.56 -3.51 6.26
N ILE A 139 -19.14 -4.36 7.18
CA ILE A 139 -19.25 -5.81 7.11
C ILE A 139 -20.18 -6.26 8.23
N HIS A 140 -21.22 -7.02 7.91
CA HIS A 140 -22.16 -7.57 8.90
C HIS A 140 -21.62 -8.90 9.40
N CYS A 141 -21.23 -8.96 10.67
CA CYS A 141 -20.76 -10.19 11.32
C CYS A 141 -21.78 -10.66 12.36
N ALA A 142 -21.95 -11.99 12.47
CA ALA A 142 -22.88 -12.66 13.39
C ALA A 142 -22.32 -12.83 14.80
#